data_AF-A0A959PQE0-F1
#
_entry.id   AF-A0A959PQE0-F1
#
_cell.length_a   1.000
_cell.length_b   1.000
_cell.length_c   1.000
_cell.angle_alpha   90.00
_cell.angle_beta   90.00
_cell.angle_gamma   90.00
#
_symmetry.space_group_name_H-M   'P 1'
#
loop_
_entity.id
_entity.type
_entity.pdbx_description
1 polymer ?
#
loop_
_entity_poly.entity_id
_entity_poly.type
_entity_poly.pdbx_seq_one_letter_code
_entity_poly.pdbx_strand_id
1 'polypeptide(L)'
;PLIYVLTLIFFKFITEHGAVFANKLLLFSLFMLLLGHFWIYPSRISQGWDASLAHLPYYELRNEMLDYLGHENIAIENVGCQFPNLAERQYIDLRIGDTSHFSNAKIPSDEYILYSNIYNDFIDNELEEIKNQYHPIKELSKCGIFLTLYKKN
;
A
#
# COMPACT_ATOMS: atom_id res chain seq x y z
N PRO A 1 -10.16 -20.30 -18.96
CA PRO A 1 -10.10 -21.54 -19.77
C PRO A 1 -8.96 -22.49 -19.35
N LEU A 2 -7.70 -22.04 -19.35
CA LEU A 2 -6.56 -22.88 -18.93
C LEU A 2 -6.47 -23.05 -17.41
N ILE A 3 -6.66 -21.97 -16.64
CA ILE A 3 -6.54 -22.03 -15.17
C ILE A 3 -7.53 -23.02 -14.54
N TYR A 4 -8.76 -23.09 -15.04
CA TYR A 4 -9.75 -24.05 -14.57
C TYR A 4 -9.34 -25.51 -14.85
N VAL A 5 -8.77 -25.77 -16.02
CA VAL A 5 -8.26 -27.11 -16.36
C VAL A 5 -7.10 -27.50 -15.44
N LEU A 6 -6.16 -26.59 -15.20
CA LEU A 6 -5.05 -26.81 -14.27
C LEU A 6 -5.54 -27.05 -12.84
N THR A 7 -6.52 -26.28 -12.38
CA THR A 7 -7.15 -26.46 -11.06
C THR A 7 -7.80 -27.84 -10.94
N LEU A 8 -8.52 -28.30 -11.96
CA LEU A 8 -9.14 -29.64 -11.95
C LEU A 8 -8.09 -30.77 -11.96
N ILE A 9 -7.01 -30.62 -12.74
CA ILE A 9 -5.89 -31.58 -12.74
C ILE A 9 -5.23 -31.63 -11.37
N PHE A 10 -5.01 -30.47 -10.75
CA PHE A 10 -4.43 -30.37 -9.40
C PHE A 10 -5.32 -31.01 -8.33
N PHE A 11 -6.64 -30.75 -8.37
CA PHE A 11 -7.59 -31.42 -7.47
C PHE A 11 -7.57 -32.93 -7.66
N LYS A 12 -7.60 -33.41 -8.91
CA LYS A 12 -7.50 -34.85 -9.21
C LYS A 12 -6.21 -35.44 -8.62
N PHE A 13 -5.07 -34.79 -8.84
CA PHE A 13 -3.77 -35.22 -8.32
C PHE A 13 -3.76 -35.33 -6.78
N ILE A 14 -4.34 -34.35 -6.08
CA ILE A 14 -4.48 -34.41 -4.60
C ILE A 14 -5.33 -35.61 -4.19
N THR A 15 -6.46 -35.85 -4.87
CA THR A 15 -7.36 -36.97 -4.52
C THR A 15 -6.73 -38.35 -4.75
N GLU A 16 -5.85 -38.50 -5.74
CA GLU A 16 -5.16 -39.77 -6.03
C GLU A 16 -4.10 -40.14 -4.99
N HIS A 17 -3.55 -39.17 -4.25
CA HIS A 17 -2.43 -39.39 -3.30
C HIS A 17 -2.86 -39.43 -1.82
N GLY A 18 -4.16 -39.25 -1.54
CA GLY A 18 -4.73 -39.39 -0.21
C GLY A 18 -4.43 -38.25 0.77
N ALA A 19 -5.02 -38.34 1.97
CA ALA A 19 -5.06 -37.25 2.95
C ALA A 19 -3.67 -36.85 3.51
N VAL A 20 -2.73 -37.79 3.64
CA VAL A 20 -1.38 -37.48 4.15
C VAL A 20 -0.63 -36.55 3.20
N PHE A 21 -0.74 -36.79 1.89
CA PHE A 21 -0.15 -35.92 0.87
C PHE A 21 -0.82 -34.54 0.87
N ALA A 22 -2.16 -34.50 0.91
CA ALA A 22 -2.93 -33.26 0.97
C ALA A 22 -2.52 -32.38 2.18
N ASN A 23 -2.33 -32.98 3.36
CA ASN A 23 -1.92 -32.26 4.56
C ASN A 23 -0.50 -31.68 4.44
N LYS A 24 0.44 -32.43 3.85
CA LYS A 24 1.81 -31.93 3.59
C LYS A 24 1.79 -30.74 2.63
N LEU A 25 0.97 -30.84 1.58
CA LEU A 25 0.80 -29.76 0.61
C LEU A 25 0.18 -28.52 1.26
N LEU A 26 -0.84 -28.70 2.10
CA LEU A 26 -1.46 -27.61 2.87
C LEU A 26 -0.43 -26.90 3.78
N LEU A 27 0.36 -27.67 4.53
CA LEU A 27 1.42 -27.13 5.39
C LEU A 27 2.48 -26.38 4.58
N PHE A 28 2.87 -26.93 3.43
CA PHE A 28 3.79 -26.26 2.52
C PHE A 28 3.20 -24.96 1.94
N SER A 29 1.94 -24.97 1.53
CA SER A 29 1.24 -23.76 1.07
C SER A 29 1.15 -22.71 2.17
N LEU A 30 0.82 -23.10 3.41
CA LEU A 30 0.80 -22.18 4.55
C LEU A 30 2.19 -21.58 4.80
N PHE A 31 3.24 -22.40 4.75
CA PHE A 31 4.62 -21.94 4.87
C PHE A 31 5.00 -20.96 3.76
N MET A 32 4.61 -21.23 2.51
CA MET A 32 4.86 -20.32 1.38
C MET A 32 4.09 -19.01 1.51
N LEU A 33 2.86 -19.02 2.04
CA LEU A 33 2.11 -17.79 2.33
C LEU A 33 2.78 -16.96 3.43
N LEU A 34 3.27 -17.62 4.48
CA LEU A 34 4.03 -16.96 5.55
C LEU A 34 5.34 -16.35 5.03
N LEU A 35 6.07 -17.05 4.17
CA LEU A 35 7.27 -16.51 3.53
C LEU A 35 6.95 -15.35 2.59
N GLY A 36 5.90 -15.50 1.77
CA GLY A 36 5.45 -14.48 0.82
C GLY A 36 5.08 -13.16 1.50
N HIS A 37 4.59 -13.21 2.74
CA HIS A 37 4.31 -12.00 3.53
C HIS A 37 5.55 -11.10 3.73
N PHE A 38 6.76 -11.68 3.79
CA PHE A 38 8.00 -10.92 3.96
C PHE A 38 8.59 -10.44 2.63
N TRP A 39 7.97 -10.78 1.49
CA TRP A 39 8.42 -10.33 0.18
C TRP A 39 7.89 -8.92 -0.11
N ILE A 40 8.73 -7.92 0.12
CA ILE A 40 8.43 -6.53 -0.25
C ILE A 40 8.64 -6.39 -1.76
N TYR A 41 7.60 -6.00 -2.52
CA TYR A 41 7.79 -5.81 -3.95
C TYR A 41 8.34 -4.40 -4.24
N PRO A 42 9.02 -4.23 -5.40
CA PRO A 42 9.49 -2.92 -5.84
C PRO A 42 8.37 -1.89 -5.96
N SER A 43 8.68 -0.63 -5.72
CA SER A 43 7.73 0.49 -5.66
C SER A 43 7.02 0.83 -6.98
N ARG A 44 7.44 0.22 -8.10
CA ARG A 44 6.84 0.39 -9.44
C ARG A 44 5.84 -0.71 -9.80
N ILE A 45 5.61 -1.67 -8.90
CA ILE A 45 4.70 -2.79 -9.14
C ILE A 45 3.53 -2.65 -8.17
N SER A 46 2.33 -2.55 -8.72
CA SER A 46 1.10 -2.54 -7.92
C SER A 46 0.99 -3.84 -7.11
N GLN A 47 0.63 -3.70 -5.85
CA GLN A 47 0.53 -4.82 -4.90
C GLN A 47 -0.85 -4.84 -4.25
N GLY A 48 -1.40 -6.03 -4.05
CA GLY A 48 -2.57 -6.25 -3.18
C GLY A 48 -2.17 -6.16 -1.71
N TRP A 49 -1.71 -4.99 -1.28
CA TRP A 49 -1.18 -4.75 0.06
C TRP A 49 -2.24 -5.02 1.14
N ASP A 50 -3.50 -4.73 0.83
CA ASP A 50 -4.70 -4.94 1.64
C ASP A 50 -5.06 -6.42 1.85
N ALA A 51 -4.52 -7.32 1.02
CA ALA A 51 -4.66 -8.77 1.15
C ALA A 51 -3.56 -9.44 2.00
N SER A 52 -2.63 -8.66 2.59
CA SER A 52 -1.51 -9.18 3.39
C SER A 52 -1.35 -8.43 4.71
N LEU A 53 -0.59 -8.95 5.68
CA LEU A 53 -0.32 -8.23 6.93
C LEU A 53 0.62 -7.02 6.76
N ALA A 54 1.14 -6.79 5.55
CA ALA A 54 2.06 -5.68 5.26
C ALA A 54 1.38 -4.30 5.37
N HIS A 55 0.05 -4.25 5.39
CA HIS A 55 -0.69 -3.00 5.56
C HIS A 55 -0.81 -2.52 7.01
N LEU A 56 -0.56 -3.37 8.02
CA LEU A 56 -0.69 -2.96 9.42
C LEU A 56 0.25 -1.81 9.82
N PRO A 57 1.55 -1.83 9.46
CA PRO A 57 2.46 -0.72 9.72
C PRO A 57 2.03 0.59 9.05
N TYR A 58 1.33 0.51 7.91
CA TYR A 58 0.93 1.70 7.16
C TYR A 58 0.04 2.63 7.99
N TYR A 59 -0.94 2.10 8.74
CA TYR A 59 -1.83 2.96 9.53
C TYR A 59 -1.10 3.72 10.64
N GLU A 60 -0.09 3.09 11.25
CA GLU A 60 0.77 3.75 12.24
C GLU A 60 1.59 4.87 11.60
N LEU A 61 2.25 4.58 10.47
CA LEU A 61 3.03 5.58 9.72
C LEU A 61 2.14 6.74 9.22
N ARG A 62 0.91 6.45 8.78
CA ARG A 62 -0.06 7.47 8.36
C ARG A 62 -0.46 8.37 9.53
N ASN A 63 -0.71 7.81 10.71
CA ASN A 63 -1.02 8.61 11.89
C ASN A 63 0.15 9.51 12.29
N GLU A 64 1.38 8.98 12.29
CA GLU A 64 2.58 9.79 12.56
C GLU A 64 2.75 10.91 11.51
N MET A 65 2.45 10.64 10.24
CA MET A 65 2.48 11.66 9.19
C MET A 65 1.40 12.73 9.40
N LEU A 66 0.17 12.34 9.77
CA LEU A 66 -0.90 13.29 10.08
C LEU A 66 -0.53 14.18 11.27
N ASP A 67 0.10 13.62 12.30
CA ASP A 67 0.60 14.38 13.45
C ASP A 67 1.70 15.35 13.01
N TYR A 68 2.62 14.93 12.13
CA TYR A 68 3.63 15.81 11.55
C TYR A 68 3.01 16.98 10.77
N LEU A 69 2.03 16.72 9.90
CA LEU A 69 1.31 17.76 9.16
C LEU A 69 0.64 18.77 10.11
N GLY A 70 0.02 18.28 11.19
CA GLY A 70 -0.57 19.13 12.22
C GLY A 70 0.44 20.03 12.92
N HIS A 71 1.61 19.50 13.29
CA HIS A 71 2.68 20.28 13.92
C HIS A 71 3.26 21.37 13.00
N GLU A 72 3.40 21.06 11.71
CA GLU A 72 3.91 21.99 10.69
C GLU A 72 2.83 22.95 10.14
N ASN A 73 1.60 22.86 10.64
CA ASN A 73 0.44 23.62 10.15
C ASN A 73 0.17 23.44 8.65
N ILE A 74 0.41 22.23 8.12
CA ILE A 74 0.10 21.87 6.74
C ILE A 74 -1.29 21.23 6.73
N ALA A 75 -2.26 21.91 6.11
CA ALA A 75 -3.61 21.37 5.96
C ALA A 75 -3.61 20.10 5.09
N ILE A 76 -4.34 19.07 5.51
CA ILE A 76 -4.37 17.75 4.83
C ILE A 76 -4.86 17.90 3.38
N GLU A 77 -5.80 18.82 3.16
CA GLU A 77 -6.40 19.11 1.85
C GLU A 77 -5.37 19.70 0.86
N ASN A 78 -4.30 20.32 1.37
CA ASN A 78 -3.21 20.88 0.56
C ASN A 78 -2.15 19.83 0.19
N VAL A 79 -2.30 18.59 0.65
CA VAL A 79 -1.37 17.49 0.37
C VAL A 79 -1.99 16.56 -0.67
N GLY A 80 -1.40 16.55 -1.87
CA GLY A 80 -1.77 15.64 -2.94
C GLY A 80 -1.36 14.21 -2.62
N CYS A 81 -2.29 13.27 -2.75
CA CYS A 81 -2.09 11.85 -2.46
C CYS A 81 -2.89 10.99 -3.46
N GLN A 82 -2.72 9.67 -3.39
CA GLN A 82 -3.56 8.68 -4.07
C GLN A 82 -4.31 7.79 -3.05
N PHE A 83 -5.10 6.82 -3.55
CA PHE A 83 -5.72 5.79 -2.72
C PHE A 83 -4.68 5.14 -1.77
N PRO A 84 -5.00 4.89 -0.49
CA PRO A 84 -6.34 4.85 0.12
C PRO A 84 -6.82 6.13 0.83
N ASN A 85 -6.16 7.28 0.66
CA ASN A 85 -6.38 8.44 1.54
C ASN A 85 -7.38 9.49 1.05
N LEU A 86 -8.04 9.25 -0.08
CA LEU A 86 -8.87 10.25 -0.75
C LEU A 86 -10.26 10.44 -0.13
N ALA A 87 -10.70 9.51 0.71
CA ALA A 87 -11.99 9.59 1.38
C ALA A 87 -11.90 10.36 2.70
N GLU A 88 -13.02 10.98 3.10
CA GLU A 88 -13.12 11.72 4.35
C GLU A 88 -12.83 10.84 5.57
N ARG A 89 -12.13 11.42 6.54
CA ARG A 89 -11.71 10.73 7.77
C ARG A 89 -12.86 10.23 8.62
N GLN A 90 -14.04 10.83 8.52
CA GLN A 90 -15.23 10.27 9.14
C GLN A 90 -15.57 8.85 8.66
N TYR A 91 -15.18 8.49 7.43
CA TYR A 91 -15.41 7.15 6.88
C TYR A 91 -14.19 6.23 7.05
N ILE A 92 -12.98 6.72 6.77
CA ILE A 92 -11.77 5.88 6.80
C ILE A 92 -11.18 5.71 8.20
N ASP A 93 -11.30 6.73 9.06
CA ASP A 93 -10.78 6.73 10.43
C ASP A 93 -11.89 6.62 11.48
N LEU A 94 -13.15 6.53 11.04
CA LEU A 94 -14.36 6.50 11.89
C LEU A 94 -14.44 7.72 12.84
N ARG A 95 -13.91 8.86 12.42
CA ARG A 95 -13.91 10.13 13.17
C ARG A 95 -15.15 10.96 12.84
N ILE A 96 -16.26 10.70 13.54
CA ILE A 96 -17.55 11.36 13.28
C ILE A 96 -17.40 12.89 13.26
N GLY A 97 -17.80 13.52 12.14
CA GLY A 97 -17.72 14.97 11.94
C GLY A 97 -16.41 15.50 11.36
N ASP A 98 -15.38 14.65 11.20
CA ASP A 98 -14.13 15.01 10.54
C ASP A 98 -14.22 14.79 9.02
N THR A 99 -14.50 15.86 8.28
CA THR A 99 -14.58 15.86 6.81
C THR A 99 -13.23 16.11 6.12
N SER A 100 -12.14 16.25 6.87
CA SER A 100 -10.81 16.42 6.27
C SER A 100 -10.42 15.18 5.46
N HIS A 101 -9.68 15.41 4.38
CA HIS A 101 -9.19 14.35 3.47
C HIS A 101 -8.02 14.88 2.66
N PHE A 102 -7.21 13.97 2.13
CA PHE A 102 -6.15 14.34 1.19
C PHE A 102 -6.76 14.65 -0.17
N SER A 103 -6.16 15.58 -0.90
CA SER A 103 -6.55 15.85 -2.29
C SER A 103 -5.98 14.79 -3.23
N ASN A 104 -6.65 14.55 -4.35
CA ASN A 104 -6.09 13.71 -5.41
C ASN A 104 -4.89 14.43 -6.04
N ALA A 105 -3.74 13.77 -6.06
CA ALA A 105 -2.47 14.34 -6.49
C ALA A 105 -2.54 14.88 -7.93
N LYS A 106 -2.08 16.12 -8.11
CA LYS A 106 -1.90 16.79 -9.39
C LYS A 106 -0.44 17.17 -9.52
N ILE A 107 0.34 16.33 -10.19
CA ILE A 107 1.76 16.55 -10.38
C ILE A 107 1.98 17.30 -11.70
N PRO A 108 2.79 18.37 -11.74
CA PRO A 108 3.59 18.96 -10.65
C PRO A 108 2.93 20.20 -9.99
N SER A 109 1.61 20.28 -9.96
CA SER A 109 0.91 21.49 -9.49
C SER A 109 0.84 21.61 -7.98
N ASP A 110 0.67 20.50 -7.26
CA ASP A 110 0.52 20.52 -5.81
C ASP A 110 1.84 20.90 -5.11
N GLU A 111 1.73 21.66 -4.02
CA GLU A 111 2.88 22.08 -3.20
C GLU A 111 3.48 20.91 -2.42
N TYR A 112 2.62 20.02 -1.91
CA TYR A 112 2.99 18.84 -1.15
C TYR A 112 2.44 17.58 -1.79
N ILE A 113 3.28 16.55 -1.89
CA ILE A 113 2.87 15.23 -2.37
C ILE A 113 3.20 14.20 -1.29
N LEU A 114 2.21 13.41 -0.88
CA LEU A 114 2.41 12.25 -0.03
C LEU A 114 2.50 10.99 -0.88
N TYR A 115 3.61 10.26 -0.73
CA TYR A 115 3.86 9.02 -1.45
C TYR A 115 4.13 7.85 -0.50
N SER A 116 3.78 6.64 -0.94
CA SER A 116 4.06 5.38 -0.26
C SER A 116 4.24 4.27 -1.28
N ASN A 117 5.04 3.25 -0.96
CA ASN A 117 5.13 2.05 -1.79
C ASN A 117 3.86 1.21 -1.87
N ILE A 118 2.81 1.53 -1.09
CA ILE A 118 1.50 0.88 -1.22
C ILE A 118 0.52 1.65 -2.12
N TYR A 119 0.88 2.86 -2.57
CA TYR A 119 0.02 3.65 -3.44
C TYR A 119 0.17 3.16 -4.88
N ASN A 120 -0.82 2.38 -5.32
CA ASN A 120 -0.79 1.70 -6.62
C ASN A 120 -1.10 2.62 -7.81
N ASP A 121 -1.64 3.81 -7.57
CA ASP A 121 -2.20 4.67 -8.62
C ASP A 121 -1.23 5.73 -9.15
N PHE A 122 -0.01 5.81 -8.61
CA PHE A 122 1.06 6.62 -9.22
C PHE A 122 1.66 5.88 -10.42
N ILE A 123 1.69 6.52 -11.58
CA ILE A 123 2.34 5.98 -12.78
C ILE A 123 3.84 6.33 -12.80
N ASP A 124 4.65 5.56 -13.54
CA ASP A 124 6.11 5.69 -13.51
C ASP A 124 6.62 7.11 -13.84
N ASN A 125 6.02 7.80 -14.81
CA ASN A 125 6.38 9.17 -15.16
C ASN A 125 6.06 10.18 -14.06
N GLU A 126 4.98 9.97 -13.29
CA GLU A 126 4.67 10.79 -12.12
C GLU A 126 5.70 10.59 -11.01
N LEU A 127 6.13 9.34 -10.78
CA LEU A 127 7.18 9.05 -9.80
C LEU A 127 8.52 9.67 -10.18
N GLU A 128 8.88 9.67 -11.45
CA GLU A 128 10.08 10.36 -11.93
C GLU A 128 9.93 11.88 -11.83
N GLU A 129 8.74 12.43 -12.11
CA GLU A 129 8.47 13.87 -11.95
C GLU A 129 8.58 14.32 -10.49
N ILE A 130 8.05 13.53 -9.54
CA ILE A 130 8.22 13.76 -8.10
C ILE A 130 9.71 13.82 -7.74
N LYS A 131 10.51 12.84 -8.20
CA LYS A 131 11.95 12.79 -7.92
C LYS A 131 12.71 14.00 -8.48
N ASN A 132 12.26 14.56 -9.60
CA ASN A 132 12.96 15.65 -10.28
C ASN A 132 12.55 17.03 -9.74
N GLN A 133 11.28 17.21 -9.36
CA GLN A 133 10.72 18.53 -9.04
C GLN A 133 10.41 18.75 -7.56
N TYR A 134 10.56 17.72 -6.75
CA TYR A 134 10.28 17.78 -5.32
C TYR A 134 11.46 17.27 -4.51
N HIS A 135 11.53 17.67 -3.24
CA HIS A 135 12.47 17.14 -2.26
C HIS A 135 11.72 16.57 -1.06
N PRO A 136 12.20 15.47 -0.44
CA PRO A 136 11.58 14.91 0.75
C PRO A 136 11.77 15.85 1.94
N ILE A 137 10.68 16.11 2.68
CA ILE A 137 10.70 16.89 3.93
C ILE A 137 10.41 16.05 5.17
N LYS A 138 9.80 14.86 5.00
CA LYS A 138 9.58 13.87 6.08
C LYS A 138 9.54 12.48 5.48
N GLU A 139 10.30 11.56 6.07
CA GLU A 139 10.33 10.14 5.69
C GLU A 139 10.05 9.28 6.92
N LEU A 140 9.16 8.31 6.74
CA LEU A 140 8.74 7.34 7.75
C LEU A 140 8.83 5.95 7.14
N SER A 141 9.31 4.96 7.90
CA SER A 141 9.33 3.57 7.42
C SER A 141 9.20 2.55 8.55
N LYS A 142 8.50 1.45 8.26
CA LYS A 142 8.33 0.32 9.19
C LYS A 142 7.97 -0.94 8.42
N CYS A 143 8.67 -2.04 8.72
CA CYS A 143 8.40 -3.38 8.16
C CYS A 143 8.27 -3.41 6.62
N GLY A 144 9.11 -2.64 5.91
CA GLY A 144 9.11 -2.59 4.45
C GLY A 144 8.10 -1.63 3.82
N ILE A 145 7.23 -1.02 4.61
CA ILE A 145 6.40 0.10 4.16
C ILE A 145 7.12 1.40 4.43
N PHE A 146 7.00 2.36 3.52
CA PHE A 146 7.45 3.73 3.75
C PHE A 146 6.39 4.75 3.36
N LEU A 147 6.47 5.93 3.99
CA LEU A 147 5.69 7.10 3.70
C LEU A 147 6.65 8.28 3.57
N THR A 148 6.61 8.98 2.44
CA THR A 148 7.44 10.16 2.20
C THR A 148 6.56 11.34 1.82
N LEU A 149 6.69 12.42 2.57
CA LEU A 149 6.12 13.71 2.23
C LEU A 149 7.16 14.51 1.45
N TYR A 150 6.80 14.88 0.23
CA TYR A 150 7.59 15.69 -0.67
C TYR A 150 7.07 17.12 -0.70
N LYS A 151 7.98 18.08 -0.80
CA LYS A 151 7.67 19.49 -1.05
C LYS A 151 8.24 19.90 -2.40
N LYS A 152 7.48 20.66 -3.17
CA LYS A 152 7.92 21.18 -4.47
C LYS A 152 9.15 22.09 -4.28
N ASN A 153 10.12 21.95 -5.19
CA ASN A 153 11.33 22.77 -5.24
C ASN A 153 11.03 24.23 -5.58
#